data_AF-A0A934SZ58-F1
#
_entry.id   AF-A0A934SZ58-F1
#
_cell.length_a   1.000
_cell.length_b   1.000
_cell.length_c   1.000
_cell.angle_alpha   90.00
_cell.angle_beta   90.00
_cell.angle_gamma   90.00
#
_symmetry.space_group_name_H-M   'P 1'
#
loop_
_entity.id
_entity.type
_entity.pdbx_description
1 polymer ?
#
loop_
_entity_poly.entity_id
_entity_poly.type
_entity_poly.pdbx_seq_one_letter_code
_entity_poly.pdbx_strand_id
1 'polypeptide(L)'
;MMQFLKVKNWEQFQHYGKRNPPWIKLHRALLDDYAFCALPDVAKGHLVLLWVLASQNNGMVPVDVPFLERKLSCAGIDLNLFIERGFLVRQGGGASA
;
A
#
# COMPACT_ATOMS: atom_id res chain seq x y z
N MET A 1 17.37 -8.42 7.69
CA MET A 1 16.75 -8.44 6.34
C MET A 1 15.51 -7.54 6.39
N MET A 2 15.33 -6.62 5.44
CA MET A 2 14.12 -5.78 5.43
C MET A 2 12.90 -6.62 5.01
N GLN A 3 11.83 -6.54 5.79
CA GLN A 3 10.55 -7.17 5.46
C GLN A 3 9.68 -6.21 4.67
N PHE A 4 8.87 -6.74 3.74
CA PHE A 4 7.97 -5.94 2.93
C PHE A 4 6.57 -6.55 2.89
N LEU A 5 5.58 -5.67 2.76
CA LEU A 5 4.20 -5.97 2.41
C LEU A 5 3.98 -5.62 0.93
N LYS A 6 3.00 -6.25 0.28
CA LYS A 6 2.57 -5.90 -1.07
C LYS A 6 1.19 -5.24 -1.03
N VAL A 7 0.98 -4.20 -1.83
CA VAL A 7 -0.36 -3.64 -2.10
C VAL A 7 -1.21 -4.73 -2.76
N LYS A 8 -2.39 -5.02 -2.19
CA LYS A 8 -3.31 -6.02 -2.76
C LYS A 8 -3.71 -5.61 -4.18
N ASN A 9 -3.75 -6.57 -5.10
CA ASN A 9 -4.13 -6.36 -6.51
C ASN A 9 -3.30 -5.26 -7.19
N TRP A 10 -2.00 -5.14 -6.85
CA TRP A 10 -1.08 -4.10 -7.35
C TRP A 10 -1.17 -3.90 -8.86
N GLU A 11 -1.33 -4.99 -9.59
CA GLU A 11 -1.38 -5.02 -11.05
C GLU A 11 -2.50 -4.11 -11.58
N GLN A 12 -3.60 -3.88 -10.86
CA GLN A 12 -4.68 -2.98 -11.28
C GLN A 12 -4.30 -1.49 -11.19
N PHE A 13 -3.38 -1.14 -10.29
CA PHE A 13 -2.97 0.23 -10.05
C PHE A 13 -1.83 0.65 -10.98
N GLN A 14 -0.98 -0.31 -11.37
CA GLN A 14 0.13 -0.06 -12.27
C GLN A 14 0.52 -1.28 -13.11
N HIS A 15 0.68 -1.06 -14.42
CA HIS A 15 1.07 -2.10 -15.38
C HIS A 15 2.44 -1.86 -16.04
N TYR A 16 3.10 -0.72 -15.77
CA TYR A 16 4.41 -0.46 -16.37
C TYR A 16 5.48 -1.34 -15.71
N GLY A 17 6.10 -2.22 -16.49
CA GLY A 17 7.16 -3.10 -16.00
C GLY A 17 8.53 -2.42 -15.87
N LYS A 18 8.96 -1.66 -16.90
CA LYS A 18 10.31 -1.03 -16.96
C LYS A 18 10.32 0.49 -16.80
N ARG A 19 9.19 1.10 -16.46
CA ARG A 19 9.08 2.56 -16.27
C ARG A 19 8.63 2.83 -14.85
N ASN A 20 9.20 3.86 -14.23
CA ASN A 20 8.79 4.38 -12.94
C ASN A 20 7.96 5.66 -13.20
N PRO A 21 6.67 5.53 -13.55
CA PRO A 21 5.84 6.68 -13.84
C PRO A 21 5.74 7.60 -12.61
N PRO A 22 5.59 8.92 -12.79
CA PRO A 22 5.47 9.85 -11.66
C PRO A 22 4.12 9.78 -10.93
N TRP A 23 3.23 8.84 -11.30
CA TRP A 23 1.87 8.73 -10.78
C TRP A 23 1.44 7.27 -10.59
N ILE A 24 0.38 7.09 -9.79
CA ILE A 24 -0.36 5.84 -9.60
C ILE A 24 -1.83 6.06 -9.99
N LYS A 25 -2.50 5.05 -10.58
CA LYS A 25 -3.95 5.13 -10.83
C LYS A 25 -4.71 4.96 -9.52
N LEU A 26 -5.61 5.88 -9.21
CA LEU A 26 -6.58 5.69 -8.14
C LEU A 26 -7.94 5.44 -8.77
N HIS A 27 -8.49 4.23 -8.60
CA HIS A 27 -9.76 3.86 -9.20
C HIS A 27 -10.93 4.40 -8.38
N ARG A 28 -11.92 5.01 -9.05
CA ARG A 28 -13.14 5.53 -8.38
C ARG A 28 -13.92 4.47 -7.59
N ALA A 29 -13.79 3.19 -7.97
CA ALA A 29 -14.38 2.05 -7.27
C ALA A 29 -13.90 1.94 -5.81
N LEU A 30 -12.82 2.63 -5.44
CA LEU A 30 -12.40 2.78 -4.05
C LEU A 30 -13.49 3.39 -3.15
N LEU A 31 -14.32 4.29 -3.70
CA LEU A 31 -15.44 4.89 -2.98
C LEU A 31 -16.61 3.92 -2.78
N ASP A 32 -16.61 2.80 -3.50
CA ASP A 32 -17.57 1.70 -3.36
C ASP A 32 -17.01 0.56 -2.47
N ASP A 33 -15.73 0.62 -2.08
CA ASP A 33 -15.09 -0.36 -1.21
C ASP A 33 -15.46 -0.10 0.26
N TYR A 34 -16.30 -0.98 0.81
CA TYR A 34 -16.76 -0.88 2.20
C TYR A 34 -15.60 -0.84 3.21
N ALA A 35 -14.55 -1.63 3.00
CA ALA A 35 -13.42 -1.67 3.93
C ALA A 35 -12.65 -0.34 3.94
N PHE A 36 -12.57 0.34 2.79
CA PHE A 36 -11.93 1.65 2.66
C PHE A 36 -12.81 2.74 3.29
N CYS A 37 -14.10 2.72 2.98
CA CYS A 37 -15.07 3.67 3.53
C CYS A 37 -15.16 3.59 5.06
N ALA A 38 -14.99 2.39 5.62
CA ALA A 38 -14.96 2.13 7.06
C ALA A 38 -13.60 2.43 7.74
N LEU A 39 -12.61 2.98 7.04
CA LEU A 39 -11.37 3.45 7.67
C LEU A 39 -11.59 4.80 8.36
N PRO A 40 -10.89 5.08 9.47
CA PRO A 40 -10.73 6.43 9.97
C PRO A 40 -10.15 7.35 8.89
N ASP A 41 -10.54 8.63 8.87
CA ASP A 41 -10.13 9.56 7.81
C ASP A 41 -8.61 9.71 7.70
N VAL A 42 -7.90 9.74 8.84
CA VAL A 42 -6.44 9.75 8.87
C VAL A 42 -5.83 8.50 8.21
N ALA A 43 -6.42 7.32 8.43
CA ALA A 43 -5.94 6.07 7.87
C ALA A 43 -6.17 5.99 6.36
N LYS A 44 -7.23 6.60 5.82
CA LYS A 44 -7.43 6.74 4.36
C LYS A 44 -6.27 7.51 3.74
N GLY A 45 -5.86 8.62 4.37
CA GLY A 45 -4.69 9.40 3.94
C GLY A 45 -3.40 8.61 3.97
N HIS A 46 -3.13 7.89 5.08
CA HIS A 46 -1.96 7.02 5.20
C HIS A 46 -1.94 5.95 4.10
N LEU A 47 -3.07 5.30 3.82
CA LEU A 47 -3.14 4.27 2.78
C LEU A 47 -2.79 4.82 1.39
N VAL A 48 -3.31 5.99 1.03
CA VAL A 48 -3.00 6.63 -0.26
C VAL A 48 -1.51 7.00 -0.34
N LEU A 49 -0.92 7.54 0.73
CA LEU A 49 0.52 7.83 0.78
C LEU A 49 1.37 6.57 0.63
N LEU A 50 0.98 5.47 1.27
CA LEU A 50 1.64 4.16 1.12
C LEU A 50 1.53 3.63 -0.30
N TRP A 51 0.41 3.81 -0.98
CA TRP A 51 0.25 3.43 -2.40
C TRP A 51 1.15 4.24 -3.33
N VAL A 52 1.29 5.54 -3.09
CA VAL A 52 2.22 6.41 -3.85
C VAL A 52 3.68 6.01 -3.59
N LEU A 53 4.03 5.64 -2.36
CA LEU A 53 5.35 5.10 -2.07
C LEU A 53 5.59 3.77 -2.78
N ALA A 54 4.60 2.87 -2.71
CA ALA A 54 4.67 1.55 -3.33
C ALA A 54 4.83 1.62 -4.85
N SER A 55 4.35 2.68 -5.51
CA SER A 55 4.55 2.88 -6.94
C SER A 55 6.01 3.06 -7.34
N GLN A 56 6.86 3.49 -6.41
CA GLN A 56 8.31 3.63 -6.61
C GLN A 56 9.04 2.29 -6.46
N ASN A 57 8.38 1.26 -5.92
CA ASN A 57 8.98 -0.02 -5.56
C ASN A 57 8.07 -1.20 -5.91
N ASN A 58 7.46 -1.18 -7.10
CA ASN A 58 6.65 -2.28 -7.65
C ASN A 58 5.58 -2.84 -6.69
N GLY A 59 4.85 -1.95 -6.03
CA GLY A 59 3.77 -2.32 -5.11
C GLY A 59 4.24 -2.75 -3.73
N MET A 60 5.52 -2.60 -3.41
CA MET A 60 6.10 -3.05 -2.14
C MET A 60 6.19 -1.90 -1.13
N VAL A 61 5.76 -2.18 0.10
CA VAL A 61 5.81 -1.27 1.25
C VAL A 61 6.75 -1.87 2.31
N PRO A 62 7.80 -1.16 2.75
CA PRO A 62 8.69 -1.67 3.80
C PRO A 62 7.98 -1.73 5.15
N VAL A 63 8.24 -2.78 5.93
CA VAL A 63 7.76 -2.91 7.32
C VAL A 63 8.71 -2.16 8.26
N ASP A 64 8.71 -0.84 8.15
CA ASP A 64 9.52 0.08 8.95
C ASP A 64 8.74 1.39 9.17
N VAL A 65 7.91 1.42 10.22
CA VAL A 65 7.04 2.57 10.52
C VAL A 65 7.83 3.87 10.72
N PRO A 66 8.93 3.91 11.50
CA PRO A 66 9.74 5.12 11.64
C PRO A 66 10.29 5.66 10.31
N PHE A 67 10.72 4.77 9.39
CA PHE A 67 11.11 5.18 8.04
C PHE A 67 9.92 5.76 7.26
N LEU A 68 8.79 5.07 7.26
CA LEU A 68 7.59 5.47 6.51
C LEU A 68 7.09 6.85 6.97
N GLU A 69 6.95 7.05 8.27
CA GLU A 69 6.49 8.32 8.86
C GLU A 69 7.41 9.49 8.49
N ARG A 70 8.73 9.27 8.59
CA ARG A 70 9.71 10.28 8.17
C ARG A 70 9.66 10.55 6.66
N LYS A 71 9.51 9.51 5.83
CA LYS A 71 9.49 9.64 4.36
C LYS A 71 8.22 10.30 3.85
N LEU A 72 7.09 10.05 4.51
CA LEU A 72 5.76 10.49 4.12
C LEU A 72 5.30 11.74 4.88
N SER A 73 6.11 12.23 5.82
CA SER A 73 5.82 13.41 6.65
C SER A 73 4.48 13.29 7.38
N CYS A 74 4.20 12.12 7.95
CA CYS A 74 2.99 11.83 8.73
C CYS A 74 3.34 11.02 9.99
N ALA A 75 2.34 10.75 10.84
CA ALA A 75 2.53 10.03 12.11
C ALA A 75 1.32 9.13 12.40
N GLY A 76 1.54 8.06 13.15
CA GLY A 76 0.51 7.08 13.51
C GLY A 76 0.18 6.12 12.37
N ILE A 77 1.17 5.71 11.56
CA ILE A 77 0.94 4.69 10.54
C ILE A 77 0.71 3.34 11.22
N ASP A 78 -0.48 2.77 11.05
CA ASP A 78 -0.81 1.42 11.49
C ASP A 78 -0.84 0.45 10.29
N LEU A 79 0.26 -0.28 10.10
CA LEU A 79 0.34 -1.29 9.04
C LEU A 79 -0.57 -2.50 9.31
N ASN A 80 -0.84 -2.84 10.57
CA ASN A 80 -1.69 -3.99 10.90
C ASN A 80 -3.13 -3.72 10.49
N LEU A 81 -3.65 -2.50 10.72
CA LEU A 81 -4.95 -2.08 10.23
C LEU A 81 -5.11 -2.35 8.71
N PHE A 82 -4.11 -1.98 7.91
CA PHE A 82 -4.19 -2.19 6.46
C PHE A 82 -4.03 -3.66 6.05
N ILE A 83 -3.37 -4.49 6.85
CA ILE A 83 -3.33 -5.94 6.65
C ILE A 83 -4.71 -6.54 6.96
N GLU A 84 -5.29 -6.21 8.11
CA GLU A 84 -6.58 -6.72 8.58
C GLU A 84 -7.74 -6.31 7.66
N ARG A 85 -7.70 -5.08 7.13
CA ARG A 85 -8.68 -4.58 6.14
C ARG A 85 -8.39 -5.06 4.72
N GLY A 86 -7.30 -5.80 4.52
CA GLY A 86 -6.97 -6.43 3.24
C GLY A 86 -6.43 -5.48 2.17
N PHE A 87 -5.87 -4.33 2.53
CA PHE A 87 -5.20 -3.43 1.58
C PHE A 87 -3.72 -3.75 1.38
N LEU A 88 -3.07 -4.31 2.41
CA LEU A 88 -1.71 -4.82 2.36
C LEU A 88 -1.71 -6.33 2.62
N VAL A 89 -0.87 -7.06 1.91
CA VAL A 89 -0.69 -8.51 2.10
C VAL A 89 0.75 -8.82 2.45
N ARG A 90 0.95 -9.77 3.38
CA ARG A 90 2.27 -10.37 3.59
C ARG A 90 2.64 -11.12 2.32
N GLN A 91 3.86 -10.99 1.83
CA GLN A 91 4.32 -11.93 0.81
C GLN A 91 4.33 -13.32 1.44
N GLY A 92 3.46 -14.21 0.94
CA GLY A 92 3.61 -15.62 1.20
C GLY A 92 4.93 -16.06 0.59
N GLY A 93 5.79 -16.73 1.36
CA GLY A 93 6.80 -17.59 0.77
C GLY A 93 6.07 -18.51 -0.20
N GLY A 94 6.49 -18.51 -1.47
CA GLY A 94 5.75 -19.13 -2.56
C GLY A 94 5.19 -20.50 -2.16
N ALA A 95 3.88 -20.66 -2.27
CA ALA A 95 3.33 -21.99 -2.43
C ALA A 95 3.67 -22.40 -3.86
N SER A 96 4.72 -23.18 -3.99
CA SER A 96 4.94 -24.06 -5.14
C SER A 96 3.78 -25.08 -5.15
N ALA A 97 2.90 -24.99 -6.16
CA ALA A 97 2.21 -26.10 -6.83
C ALA A 97 1.28 -25.54 -7.91
#